data_AF-A0A934ZFX6-F1
#
_entry.id   AF-A0A934ZFX6-F1
#
_cell.length_a   1.000
_cell.length_b   1.000
_cell.length_c   1.000
_cell.angle_alpha   90.00
_cell.angle_beta   90.00
_cell.angle_gamma   90.00
#
_symmetry.space_group_name_H-M   'P 1'
#
loop_
_entity.id
_entity.type
_entity.pdbx_description
1 polymer ?
#
loop_
_entity_poly.entity_id
_entity_poly.type
_entity_poly.pdbx_seq_one_letter_code
_entity_poly.pdbx_strand_id
1 'polypeptide(L)'
;MDSSCDPGLDCQLPVARTGVTCLRPVARGETCNVVAAGSARCARGLSCAVADRGAEGVCQPDGAYLALCRERSPQCDGALRCHPEFTVCSTVLEVDAPCVPTSNRTTCARDVSCVSIGGVTRCRPDGTLGSRCLRGVVCNAGLRCDSLGGQLCVPE
;
A
#
# COMPACT_ATOMS: atom_id res chain seq x y z
N MET A 1 -34.84 -1.86 8.33
CA MET A 1 -34.64 -0.48 8.78
C MET A 1 -33.57 0.10 7.88
N ASP A 2 -33.97 0.91 6.90
CA ASP A 2 -33.04 1.67 6.07
C ASP A 2 -32.26 2.62 6.98
N SER A 3 -31.00 2.30 7.23
CA SER A 3 -30.06 3.23 7.85
C SER A 3 -29.67 4.28 6.82
N SER A 4 -30.61 5.17 6.48
CA SER A 4 -30.32 6.32 5.62
C SER A 4 -29.80 7.45 6.49
N CYS A 5 -28.58 7.88 6.20
CA CYS A 5 -28.05 9.13 6.77
C CYS A 5 -28.84 10.33 6.19
N ASP A 6 -28.85 11.47 6.87
CA ASP A 6 -29.39 12.72 6.31
C ASP A 6 -28.61 13.11 5.03
N PRO A 7 -29.23 13.86 4.09
CA PRO A 7 -28.55 14.34 2.90
C PRO A 7 -27.23 15.06 3.23
N GLY A 8 -26.15 14.64 2.58
CA GLY A 8 -24.81 15.19 2.82
C GLY A 8 -24.02 14.49 3.93
N LEU A 9 -24.59 13.47 4.57
CA LEU A 9 -23.89 12.57 5.47
C LEU A 9 -23.69 11.21 4.80
N ASP A 10 -22.54 10.59 5.07
CA ASP A 10 -22.23 9.22 4.69
C ASP A 10 -22.20 8.33 5.94
N CYS A 11 -22.65 7.10 5.75
CA CYS A 11 -22.76 6.13 6.82
C CYS A 11 -21.41 5.43 6.97
N GLN A 12 -20.71 5.75 8.05
CA GLN A 12 -19.34 5.32 8.31
C GLN A 12 -19.32 4.26 9.42
N LEU A 13 -18.58 3.17 9.17
CA LEU A 13 -18.30 2.14 10.18
C LEU A 13 -17.05 2.55 10.97
N PRO A 14 -17.16 2.86 12.27
CA PRO A 14 -16.00 3.06 13.12
C PRO A 14 -15.30 1.71 13.33
N VAL A 15 -13.97 1.70 13.19
CA VAL A 15 -13.11 0.51 13.27
C VAL A 15 -13.20 -0.23 14.63
N ALA A 16 -13.79 0.39 15.66
CA ALA A 16 -13.82 -0.12 17.03
C ALA A 16 -15.20 -0.16 17.71
N ARG A 17 -16.32 0.13 17.02
CA ARG A 17 -17.66 0.01 17.61
C ARG A 17 -18.65 -0.65 16.65
N THR A 18 -19.50 -1.51 17.19
CA THR A 18 -20.70 -2.00 16.51
C THR A 18 -21.69 -0.84 16.37
N GLY A 19 -21.77 -0.23 15.20
CA GLY A 19 -22.71 0.85 14.89
C GLY A 19 -22.29 1.65 13.67
N VAL A 20 -23.25 2.21 12.94
CA VAL A 20 -23.01 3.11 11.81
C VAL A 20 -23.15 4.54 12.30
N THR A 21 -22.22 5.43 11.97
CA THR A 21 -22.32 6.86 12.28
C THR A 21 -22.44 7.65 10.99
N CYS A 22 -23.41 8.57 10.93
CA CYS A 22 -23.59 9.49 9.82
C CYS A 22 -22.65 10.68 10.00
N LEU A 23 -21.61 10.77 9.17
CA LEU A 23 -20.62 11.85 9.22
C LEU A 23 -20.53 12.55 7.87
N ARG A 24 -20.21 13.84 7.89
CA ARG A 24 -19.92 14.57 6.65
C ARG A 24 -18.67 13.97 6.01
N PRO A 25 -18.72 13.55 4.73
CA PRO A 25 -17.53 13.10 4.04
C PRO A 25 -16.52 14.25 3.87
N VAL A 26 -15.24 13.93 3.97
CA VAL A 26 -14.15 14.90 3.80
C VAL A 26 -13.91 15.15 2.31
N ALA A 27 -13.90 16.41 1.90
CA ALA A 27 -13.77 16.80 0.51
C ALA A 27 -12.32 16.63 0.01
N ARG A 28 -12.14 16.64 -1.31
CA ARG A 28 -10.80 16.61 -1.91
C ARG A 28 -9.97 17.79 -1.42
N GLY A 29 -8.72 17.52 -1.04
CA GLY A 29 -7.79 18.54 -0.55
C GLY A 29 -7.95 18.88 0.93
N GLU A 30 -8.99 18.39 1.60
CA GLU A 30 -9.14 18.55 3.04
C GLU A 30 -8.34 17.48 3.81
N THR A 31 -7.95 17.84 5.04
CA THR A 31 -7.18 16.97 5.93
C THR A 31 -8.01 15.78 6.38
N CYS A 32 -7.38 14.60 6.40
CA CYS A 32 -7.96 13.37 6.89
C CYS A 32 -6.97 12.65 7.82
N ASN A 33 -7.45 11.72 8.64
CA ASN A 33 -6.61 10.95 9.55
C ASN A 33 -7.02 9.48 9.48
N VAL A 34 -6.05 8.57 9.32
CA VAL A 34 -6.30 7.12 9.18
C VAL A 34 -6.38 6.36 10.51
N VAL A 35 -6.14 7.02 11.65
CA VAL A 35 -5.78 6.36 12.91
C VAL A 35 -6.96 6.23 13.88
N ALA A 36 -8.00 7.05 13.77
CA ALA A 36 -9.11 7.02 14.72
C ALA A 36 -10.28 6.17 14.21
N ALA A 37 -10.72 5.20 15.01
CA ALA A 37 -12.07 4.67 14.87
C ALA A 37 -13.07 5.84 14.99
N GLY A 38 -13.76 6.19 13.90
CA GLY A 38 -14.58 7.41 13.83
C GLY A 38 -13.91 8.62 13.16
N SER A 39 -12.75 8.44 12.53
CA SER A 39 -12.16 9.44 11.63
C SER A 39 -13.03 9.62 10.39
N ALA A 40 -13.27 10.88 10.03
CA ALA A 40 -14.07 11.23 8.87
C ALA A 40 -13.43 10.64 7.60
N ARG A 41 -14.15 9.74 6.93
CA ARG A 41 -13.73 9.20 5.64
C ARG A 41 -13.83 10.28 4.57
N CYS A 42 -12.89 10.23 3.63
CA CYS A 42 -12.99 11.00 2.41
C CYS A 42 -14.27 10.64 1.65
N ALA A 43 -14.79 11.60 0.87
CA ALA A 43 -15.93 11.37 0.00
C ALA A 43 -15.70 10.19 -0.95
N ARG A 44 -16.77 9.57 -1.44
CA ARG A 44 -16.69 8.42 -2.35
C ARG A 44 -15.76 8.70 -3.54
N GLY A 45 -14.86 7.76 -3.83
CA GLY A 45 -13.84 7.88 -4.87
C GLY A 45 -12.59 8.66 -4.45
N LEU A 46 -12.51 9.05 -3.18
CA LEU A 46 -11.34 9.63 -2.56
C LEU A 46 -10.82 8.71 -1.45
N SER A 47 -9.51 8.76 -1.24
CA SER A 47 -8.81 8.08 -0.18
C SER A 47 -7.92 9.03 0.59
N CYS A 48 -7.71 8.71 1.86
CA CYS A 48 -6.80 9.48 2.69
C CYS A 48 -5.36 9.16 2.31
N ALA A 49 -4.73 10.03 1.53
CA ALA A 49 -3.34 9.88 1.12
C ALA A 49 -2.43 10.21 2.30
N VAL A 50 -1.87 9.17 2.92
CA VAL A 50 -0.99 9.26 4.09
C VAL A 50 0.35 8.63 3.78
N ALA A 51 1.40 9.34 4.15
CA ALA A 51 2.77 8.90 3.88
C ALA A 51 3.32 7.98 4.96
N ASP A 52 2.76 8.01 6.17
CA ASP A 52 3.14 7.20 7.32
C ASP A 52 1.90 6.90 8.18
N ARG A 53 1.83 5.71 8.79
CA ARG A 53 0.75 5.39 9.75
C ARG A 53 0.89 6.30 10.96
N GLY A 54 -0.11 7.13 11.24
CA GLY A 54 -0.03 8.12 12.33
C GLY A 54 -0.06 9.57 11.87
N ALA A 55 0.28 9.84 10.60
CA ALA A 55 0.33 11.18 10.06
C ALA A 55 -1.07 11.68 9.63
N GLU A 56 -1.23 13.00 9.64
CA GLU A 56 -2.30 13.65 8.89
C GLU A 56 -2.09 13.41 7.39
N GLY A 57 -3.17 13.07 6.71
CA GLY A 57 -3.22 12.91 5.27
C GLY A 57 -4.11 13.96 4.64
N VAL A 58 -4.23 13.88 3.32
CA VAL A 58 -5.15 14.71 2.54
C VAL A 58 -6.02 13.79 1.68
N CYS A 59 -7.31 14.11 1.59
CA CYS A 59 -8.21 13.37 0.71
C CYS A 59 -7.84 13.63 -0.75
N GLN A 60 -7.40 12.57 -1.44
CA GLN A 60 -7.01 12.58 -2.85
C GLN A 60 -7.85 11.57 -3.63
N PRO A 61 -8.02 11.75 -4.95
CA PRO A 61 -8.66 10.74 -5.79
C PRO A 61 -7.97 9.38 -5.66
N ASP A 62 -8.75 8.31 -5.66
CA ASP A 62 -8.19 6.96 -5.80
C ASP A 62 -7.32 6.91 -7.06
N GLY A 63 -6.18 6.23 -6.97
CA GLY A 63 -5.14 6.18 -8.01
C GLY A 63 -4.08 7.28 -7.93
N ALA A 64 -4.29 8.33 -7.13
CA ALA A 64 -3.28 9.35 -6.87
C ALA A 64 -2.17 8.84 -5.96
N TYR A 65 -1.02 9.51 -5.93
CA TYR A 65 0.11 9.16 -5.06
C TYR A 65 -0.33 9.06 -3.57
N LEU A 66 0.01 7.95 -2.93
CA LEU A 66 -0.38 7.53 -1.57
C LEU A 66 -1.87 7.31 -1.32
N ALA A 67 -2.74 7.55 -2.31
CA ALA A 67 -4.14 7.16 -2.26
C ALA A 67 -4.31 5.67 -2.59
N LEU A 68 -5.48 5.09 -2.26
CA LEU A 68 -5.78 3.70 -2.59
C LEU A 68 -5.72 3.48 -4.11
N CYS A 69 -5.30 2.28 -4.49
CA CYS A 69 -5.39 1.85 -5.87
C CYS A 69 -6.84 1.73 -6.32
N ARG A 70 -7.12 2.07 -7.57
CA ARG A 70 -8.43 1.81 -8.17
C ARG A 70 -8.63 0.30 -8.36
N GLU A 71 -9.87 -0.15 -8.20
CA GLU A 71 -10.26 -1.53 -8.53
C GLU A 71 -10.06 -1.85 -10.02
N ARG A 72 -10.22 -0.84 -10.88
CA ARG A 72 -10.13 -0.99 -12.35
C ARG A 72 -8.86 -0.34 -12.89
N SER A 73 -8.37 -0.89 -13.99
CA SER A 73 -7.20 -0.32 -14.69
C SER A 73 -7.55 1.00 -15.41
N PRO A 74 -6.61 1.97 -15.44
CA PRO A 74 -5.34 1.97 -14.75
C PRO A 74 -5.50 2.18 -13.23
N GLN A 75 -4.85 1.33 -12.43
CA GLN A 75 -4.99 1.33 -10.97
C GLN A 75 -4.45 2.61 -10.32
N CYS A 76 -3.45 3.22 -10.95
CA CYS A 76 -2.75 4.41 -10.47
C CYS A 76 -2.51 5.39 -11.61
N ASP A 77 -2.25 6.65 -11.26
CA ASP A 77 -1.98 7.72 -12.21
C ASP A 77 -0.55 7.66 -12.77
N GLY A 78 -0.41 7.94 -14.06
CA GLY A 78 0.89 8.05 -14.73
C GLY A 78 1.78 6.82 -14.54
N ALA A 79 3.00 7.05 -14.06
CA ALA A 79 4.02 6.02 -13.86
C ALA A 79 3.93 5.32 -12.48
N LEU A 80 2.95 5.67 -11.65
CA LEU A 80 2.76 5.06 -10.33
C LEU A 80 2.32 3.61 -10.45
N ARG A 81 2.58 2.83 -9.39
CA ARG A 81 2.12 1.44 -9.30
C ARG A 81 1.44 1.17 -7.98
N CYS A 82 0.50 0.23 -8.03
CA CYS A 82 -0.18 -0.24 -6.84
C CYS A 82 0.80 -1.05 -6.00
N HIS A 83 1.08 -0.57 -4.78
CA HIS A 83 1.97 -1.26 -3.86
C HIS A 83 1.32 -2.57 -3.41
N PRO A 84 2.00 -3.74 -3.54
CA PRO A 84 1.39 -5.04 -3.28
C PRO A 84 0.93 -5.21 -1.83
N GLU A 85 1.67 -4.66 -0.86
CA GLU A 85 1.37 -4.79 0.56
C GLU A 85 0.43 -3.71 1.12
N PHE A 86 0.60 -2.45 0.69
CA PHE A 86 -0.15 -1.33 1.24
C PHE A 86 -1.40 -0.96 0.42
N THR A 87 -1.57 -1.52 -0.78
CA THR A 87 -2.71 -1.23 -1.68
C THR A 87 -2.90 0.26 -2.00
N VAL A 88 -1.80 1.03 -1.94
CA VAL A 88 -1.74 2.45 -2.32
C VAL A 88 -0.85 2.65 -3.54
N CYS A 89 -1.08 3.73 -4.27
CA CYS A 89 -0.24 4.10 -5.41
C CYS A 89 1.06 4.73 -4.94
N SER A 90 2.18 4.16 -5.37
CA SER A 90 3.53 4.53 -4.93
C SER A 90 4.45 4.74 -6.13
N THR A 91 5.56 5.45 -5.93
CA THR A 91 6.59 5.59 -6.96
C THR A 91 7.32 4.27 -7.15
N VAL A 92 7.68 3.96 -8.39
CA VAL A 92 8.43 2.75 -8.72
C VAL A 92 9.93 3.01 -8.59
N LEU A 93 10.62 2.10 -7.94
CA LEU A 93 12.07 2.06 -7.85
C LEU A 93 12.63 1.02 -8.82
N GLU A 94 13.65 1.41 -9.56
CA GLU A 94 14.39 0.53 -10.45
C GLU A 94 15.26 -0.47 -9.67
N VAL A 95 15.77 -1.48 -10.37
CA VAL A 95 16.74 -2.43 -9.82
C VAL A 95 17.94 -1.69 -9.21
N ASP A 96 18.42 -2.20 -8.08
CA ASP A 96 19.52 -1.69 -7.26
C ASP A 96 19.30 -0.32 -6.59
N ALA A 97 18.15 0.33 -6.81
CA ALA A 97 17.79 1.54 -6.08
C ALA A 97 17.67 1.24 -4.57
N PRO A 98 18.06 2.18 -3.69
CA PRO A 98 17.82 2.05 -2.26
C PRO A 98 16.32 2.03 -1.98
N CYS A 99 15.89 1.13 -1.09
CA CYS A 99 14.48 0.97 -0.76
C CYS A 99 14.28 0.81 0.75
N VAL A 100 13.06 1.06 1.22
CA VAL A 100 12.67 0.97 2.63
C VAL A 100 11.48 0.02 2.73
N PRO A 101 11.64 -1.21 3.29
CA PRO A 101 10.59 -2.24 3.27
C PRO A 101 9.28 -1.82 3.93
N THR A 102 9.35 -0.93 4.92
CA THR A 102 8.20 -0.45 5.68
C THR A 102 7.54 0.79 5.09
N SER A 103 8.07 1.33 3.99
CA SER A 103 7.55 2.55 3.37
C SER A 103 6.49 2.24 2.33
N ASN A 104 5.35 2.93 2.40
CA ASN A 104 4.32 2.89 1.37
C ASN A 104 4.56 3.89 0.23
N ARG A 105 5.61 4.72 0.34
CA ARG A 105 5.93 5.80 -0.61
C ARG A 105 6.51 5.27 -1.91
N THR A 106 7.27 4.19 -1.80
CA THR A 106 8.02 3.59 -2.91
C THR A 106 7.78 2.10 -2.96
N THR A 107 7.74 1.53 -4.16
CA THR A 107 7.73 0.08 -4.37
C THR A 107 8.77 -0.28 -5.41
N CYS A 108 9.45 -1.41 -5.27
CA CYS A 108 10.35 -1.89 -6.32
C CYS A 108 9.55 -2.22 -7.59
N ALA A 109 10.22 -2.18 -8.75
CA ALA A 109 9.64 -2.58 -10.02
C ALA A 109 9.08 -4.02 -9.97
N ARG A 110 8.30 -4.38 -10.99
CA ARG A 110 7.73 -5.72 -11.09
C ARG A 110 8.86 -6.76 -11.08
N ASP A 111 8.63 -7.87 -10.38
CA ASP A 111 9.57 -9.00 -10.24
C ASP A 111 10.90 -8.61 -9.57
N VAL A 112 10.85 -7.57 -8.72
CA VAL A 112 11.96 -7.06 -7.92
C VAL A 112 11.48 -6.90 -6.47
N SER A 113 12.27 -7.39 -5.53
CA SER A 113 12.00 -7.36 -4.09
C SER A 113 12.88 -6.33 -3.38
N CYS A 114 12.36 -5.65 -2.35
CA CYS A 114 13.18 -4.81 -1.48
C CYS A 114 13.88 -5.69 -0.43
N VAL A 115 15.21 -5.83 -0.53
CA VAL A 115 15.97 -6.82 0.24
C VAL A 115 17.09 -6.15 1.02
N SER A 116 17.30 -6.59 2.27
CA SER A 116 18.38 -6.13 3.14
C SER A 116 19.44 -7.21 3.32
N ILE A 117 20.66 -6.95 2.85
CA ILE A 117 21.82 -7.86 2.97
C ILE A 117 22.99 -7.07 3.53
N GLY A 118 23.57 -7.52 4.64
CA GLY A 118 24.73 -6.87 5.25
C GLY A 118 24.46 -5.41 5.66
N GLY A 119 23.22 -5.07 6.03
CA GLY A 119 22.81 -3.71 6.40
C GLY A 119 22.51 -2.78 5.22
N VAL A 120 22.63 -3.26 3.97
CA VAL A 120 22.31 -2.49 2.77
C VAL A 120 20.97 -2.96 2.22
N THR A 121 20.01 -2.03 2.12
CA THR A 121 18.65 -2.32 1.64
C THR A 121 18.41 -1.76 0.24
N ARG A 122 18.17 -2.65 -0.73
CA ARG A 122 18.04 -2.30 -2.16
C ARG A 122 17.01 -3.18 -2.87
N CYS A 123 16.47 -2.67 -3.96
CA CYS A 123 15.64 -3.43 -4.88
C CYS A 123 16.49 -4.47 -5.63
N ARG A 124 16.18 -5.75 -5.50
CA ARG A 124 16.92 -6.85 -6.15
C ARG A 124 15.97 -7.74 -6.94
N PRO A 125 16.39 -8.27 -8.12
CA PRO A 125 15.55 -9.16 -8.90
C PRO A 125 15.11 -10.37 -8.06
N ASP A 126 13.85 -10.78 -8.21
CA ASP A 126 13.36 -12.02 -7.60
C ASP A 126 14.25 -13.20 -8.01
N GLY A 127 14.42 -14.20 -7.12
CA GLY A 127 15.36 -15.31 -7.33
C GLY A 127 16.80 -15.06 -6.88
N THR A 128 17.18 -13.80 -6.56
CA THR A 128 18.47 -13.48 -5.93
C THR A 128 18.43 -13.69 -4.41
N LEU A 129 19.60 -13.77 -3.77
CA LEU A 129 19.72 -13.92 -2.31
C LEU A 129 18.83 -12.91 -1.57
N GLY A 130 18.06 -13.40 -0.60
CA GLY A 130 17.13 -12.61 0.21
C GLY A 130 15.86 -12.14 -0.52
N SER A 131 15.77 -12.30 -1.84
CA SER A 131 14.58 -11.99 -2.64
C SER A 131 13.60 -13.17 -2.65
N ARG A 132 12.37 -12.93 -3.11
CA ARG A 132 11.33 -13.97 -3.21
C ARG A 132 11.62 -15.05 -4.27
N CYS A 133 11.10 -16.24 -4.02
CA CYS A 133 11.18 -17.42 -4.90
C CYS A 133 9.80 -18.02 -5.25
N LEU A 134 8.76 -17.19 -5.32
CA LEU A 134 7.38 -17.62 -5.56
C LEU A 134 6.88 -17.16 -6.95
N ARG A 135 5.82 -17.80 -7.48
CA ARG A 135 5.24 -17.55 -8.83
C ARG A 135 6.17 -17.89 -10.01
N GLY A 136 6.76 -19.08 -10.00
CA GLY A 136 7.59 -19.57 -11.12
C GLY A 136 9.00 -18.96 -11.16
N VAL A 137 9.37 -18.17 -10.14
CA VAL A 137 10.73 -17.69 -9.95
C VAL A 137 11.52 -18.73 -9.17
N VAL A 138 12.61 -19.24 -9.76
CA VAL A 138 13.57 -20.12 -9.10
C VAL A 138 14.72 -19.32 -8.50
N CYS A 139 15.30 -19.81 -7.42
CA CYS A 139 16.50 -19.19 -6.87
C CYS A 139 17.70 -19.42 -7.79
N ASN A 140 18.62 -18.45 -7.83
CA ASN A 140 19.87 -18.56 -8.55
C ASN A 140 20.75 -19.70 -7.99
N ALA A 141 21.74 -20.14 -8.77
CA ALA A 141 22.64 -21.21 -8.37
C ALA A 141 23.28 -20.98 -6.99
N GLY A 142 23.32 -22.04 -6.16
CA GLY A 142 23.83 -21.99 -4.78
C GLY A 142 22.84 -21.42 -3.75
N LEU A 143 21.59 -21.21 -4.15
CA LEU A 143 20.51 -20.76 -3.28
C LEU A 143 19.33 -21.74 -3.35
N ARG A 144 18.68 -21.96 -2.21
CA ARG A 144 17.42 -22.70 -2.09
C ARG A 144 16.28 -21.79 -1.68
N CYS A 145 15.06 -22.16 -2.09
CA CYS A 145 13.85 -21.47 -1.67
C CYS A 145 13.46 -21.93 -0.27
N ASP A 146 13.56 -21.04 0.73
CA ASP A 146 13.04 -21.29 2.08
C ASP A 146 11.55 -20.97 2.12
N SER A 147 10.75 -22.01 1.91
CA SER A 147 9.28 -21.95 1.98
C SER A 147 8.74 -21.86 3.40
N LEU A 148 9.55 -22.18 4.43
CA LEU A 148 9.16 -22.06 5.84
C LEU A 148 9.43 -20.64 6.37
N GLY A 149 10.49 -19.98 5.86
CA GLY A 149 10.90 -18.62 6.22
C GLY A 149 10.26 -17.50 5.40
N GLY A 150 9.18 -17.76 4.68
CA GLY A 150 8.44 -16.73 3.92
C GLY A 150 8.68 -16.70 2.40
N GLN A 151 9.14 -17.82 1.82
CA GLN A 151 9.38 -17.99 0.37
C GLN A 151 10.49 -17.06 -0.15
N LEU A 152 11.64 -17.09 0.52
CA LEU A 152 12.83 -16.30 0.20
C LEU A 152 13.98 -17.20 -0.25
N CYS A 153 14.83 -16.70 -1.14
CA CYS A 153 16.06 -17.38 -1.54
C CYS A 153 17.13 -17.22 -0.46
N VAL A 154 17.58 -18.34 0.09
CA VAL A 154 18.65 -18.41 1.11
C VAL A 154 19.79 -19.28 0.61
N PRO A 155 21.00 -19.19 1.17
CA PRO A 155 22.11 -20.10 0.81
C PRO A 155 21.70 -21.56 1.00
N GLU A 156 22.10 -22.42 0.06
CA GLU A 156 21.98 -23.88 0.15
C GLU A 156 22.66 -24.50 1.38
#